data_AF-A0A950WL63-F1
#
_entry.id   AF-A0A950WL63-F1
#
_cell.length_a   1.000
_cell.length_b   1.000
_cell.length_c   1.000
_cell.angle_alpha   90.00
_cell.angle_beta   90.00
_cell.angle_gamma   90.00
#
_symmetry.space_group_name_H-M   'P 1'
#
loop_
_entity.id
_entity.type
_entity.pdbx_description
1 polymer ?
#
loop_
_entity_poly.entity_id
_entity_poly.type
_entity_poly.pdbx_seq_one_letter_code
_entity_poly.pdbx_strand_id
1 'polypeptide(L)'
;MTLVTQEPKNQRREIIGWLSYDWANHAFFTLVLGVLIADYVTGTAQSAVGENGPVISIGGYALVTAKSLYSYSVSASVILQVIFLPFLGAVADYTHLKKPLLGVFCYI
;
A
#
# COMPACT_ATOMS: atom_id res chain seq x y z
N MET A 1 -14.17 -0.25 -43.00
CA MET A 1 -15.12 -0.44 -41.87
C MET A 1 -14.60 -1.61 -41.04
N THR A 2 -13.66 -1.33 -40.13
CA THR A 2 -13.04 -2.35 -39.26
C THR A 2 -14.01 -2.67 -38.13
N LEU A 3 -14.52 -3.90 -38.12
CA LEU A 3 -15.34 -4.41 -37.03
C LEU A 3 -14.47 -4.47 -35.77
N VAL A 4 -14.61 -3.46 -34.90
CA VAL A 4 -14.11 -3.55 -33.52
C VAL A 4 -14.95 -4.64 -32.87
N THR A 5 -14.41 -5.85 -32.76
CA THR A 5 -14.99 -6.91 -31.95
C THR A 5 -15.08 -6.37 -30.52
N GLN A 6 -16.28 -5.97 -30.11
CA GLN A 6 -16.56 -5.61 -28.73
C GLN A 6 -16.35 -6.88 -27.91
N GLU A 7 -15.20 -6.99 -27.24
CA GLU A 7 -14.98 -8.01 -26.22
C GLU A 7 -16.19 -8.03 -25.29
N PRO A 8 -16.79 -9.19 -24.99
CA PRO A 8 -17.97 -9.25 -24.14
C PRO A 8 -17.63 -8.69 -22.76
N LYS A 9 -18.03 -7.43 -22.55
CA LYS A 9 -17.97 -6.72 -21.28
C LYS A 9 -18.58 -7.65 -20.23
N ASN A 10 -17.80 -8.04 -19.21
CA ASN A 10 -18.22 -8.89 -18.09
C ASN A 10 -18.06 -10.42 -18.30
N GLN A 11 -16.85 -10.90 -18.62
CA GLN A 11 -16.57 -12.34 -18.58
C GLN A 11 -16.54 -12.84 -17.14
N ARG A 12 -17.41 -13.80 -16.79
CA ARG A 12 -17.48 -14.37 -15.42
C ARG A 12 -16.13 -14.87 -14.90
N ARG A 13 -15.28 -15.42 -15.77
CA ARG A 13 -13.93 -15.91 -15.40
C ARG A 13 -13.01 -14.77 -14.97
N GLU A 14 -13.07 -13.63 -15.65
CA GLU A 14 -12.26 -12.45 -15.33
C GLU A 14 -12.67 -11.86 -13.97
N ILE A 15 -13.98 -11.71 -13.73
CA ILE A 15 -14.51 -11.21 -12.45
C ILE A 15 -14.08 -12.11 -11.28
N ILE A 16 -14.21 -13.44 -11.44
CA ILE A 16 -13.81 -14.39 -10.40
C ILE A 16 -12.30 -14.34 -10.18
N GLY A 17 -11.51 -14.21 -11.25
CA GLY A 17 -10.06 -14.01 -11.15
C GLY A 17 -9.72 -12.78 -10.31
N TRP A 18 -10.30 -11.62 -10.64
CA TRP A 18 -10.10 -10.38 -9.88
C TRP A 18 -10.58 -10.48 -8.44
N LEU A 19 -11.75 -11.09 -8.20
CA LEU A 19 -12.28 -11.28 -6.84
C LEU A 19 -11.35 -12.17 -5.99
N SER A 20 -10.85 -13.26 -6.57
CA SER A 20 -9.92 -14.15 -5.87
C SER A 20 -8.58 -13.48 -5.57
N TYR A 21 -8.09 -12.64 -6.48
CA TYR A 21 -6.89 -11.85 -6.29
C TYR A 21 -7.06 -10.82 -5.16
N ASP A 22 -8.15 -10.04 -5.19
CA ASP A 22 -8.44 -9.03 -4.16
C ASP A 22 -8.62 -9.66 -2.78
N TRP A 23 -9.32 -10.81 -2.72
CA TRP A 23 -9.50 -11.59 -1.50
C TRP A 23 -8.17 -12.08 -0.91
N ALA A 24 -7.29 -12.65 -1.75
CA ALA A 24 -5.99 -13.13 -1.30
C ALA A 24 -5.09 -11.97 -0.83
N ASN A 25 -5.16 -10.83 -1.51
CA ASN A 25 -4.35 -9.66 -1.20
C ASN A 25 -4.75 -8.99 0.13
N HIS A 26 -6.04 -8.90 0.43
CA HIS A 26 -6.53 -8.16 1.60
C HIS A 26 -6.07 -8.75 2.95
N ALA A 27 -5.90 -10.07 3.02
CA ALA A 27 -5.43 -10.75 4.24
C ALA A 27 -4.01 -10.28 4.65
N PHE A 28 -3.14 -10.00 3.67
CA PHE A 28 -1.81 -9.48 3.93
C PHE A 28 -1.86 -8.09 4.59
N PHE A 29 -2.68 -7.17 4.07
CA PHE A 29 -2.77 -5.82 4.63
C PHE A 29 -3.38 -5.79 6.03
N THR A 30 -4.43 -6.59 6.27
CA THR A 30 -5.13 -6.57 7.56
C THR A 30 -4.38 -7.28 8.68
N LEU A 31 -3.73 -8.42 8.39
CA LEU A 31 -3.03 -9.19 9.41
C LEU A 31 -1.54 -8.86 9.48
N VAL A 32 -0.83 -8.97 8.36
CA VAL A 32 0.63 -8.83 8.35
C VAL A 32 1.01 -7.38 8.59
N LEU A 33 0.49 -6.46 7.79
CA LEU A 33 0.74 -5.03 8.01
C LEU A 33 -0.04 -4.50 9.23
N GLY A 34 -1.33 -4.79 9.31
CA GLY A 34 -2.20 -4.23 10.36
C GLY A 34 -1.85 -4.64 11.78
N VAL A 35 -1.46 -5.90 12.01
CA VAL A 35 -1.23 -6.43 13.35
C VAL A 35 0.25 -6.77 13.57
N LEU A 36 0.84 -7.63 12.74
CA LEU A 36 2.18 -8.17 13.00
C LEU A 36 3.26 -7.10 12.92
N ILE A 37 3.28 -6.33 11.84
CA ILE A 37 4.28 -5.28 11.62
C ILE A 37 4.05 -4.12 12.58
N ALA A 38 2.79 -3.75 12.82
CA ALA A 38 2.43 -2.71 13.78
C ALA A 38 2.98 -3.02 15.19
N ASP A 39 2.76 -4.24 15.67
CA ASP A 39 3.23 -4.71 16.96
C ASP A 39 4.77 -4.82 17.00
N TYR A 40 5.39 -5.43 15.98
CA TYR A 40 6.85 -5.57 15.89
C TYR A 40 7.58 -4.22 15.94
N VAL A 41 7.13 -3.24 15.14
CA VAL A 41 7.74 -1.90 15.09
C VAL A 41 7.54 -1.17 16.42
N THR A 42 6.35 -1.26 17.00
CA THR A 42 6.05 -0.64 18.30
C THR A 42 6.90 -1.25 19.41
N GLY A 43 6.99 -2.59 19.49
CA GLY A 43 7.80 -3.29 20.49
C GLY A 43 9.30 -3.02 20.33
N THR A 44 9.80 -2.93 19.10
CA THR A 44 11.19 -2.54 18.82
C THR A 44 11.47 -1.11 19.28
N ALA A 45 10.56 -0.17 18.98
CA ALA A 45 10.69 1.21 19.41
C ALA A 45 10.64 1.34 20.95
N GLN A 46 9.74 0.61 21.60
CA GLN A 46 9.65 0.58 23.07
C GLN A 46 10.90 -0.02 23.71
N SER A 47 11.51 -1.04 23.09
CA SER A 47 12.77 -1.63 23.58
C SER A 47 13.95 -0.65 23.50
N ALA A 48 13.93 0.25 22.52
CA ALA A 48 15.00 1.23 22.31
C ALA A 48 14.90 2.45 23.23
N VAL A 49 13.68 2.95 23.51
CA VAL A 49 13.50 4.22 24.22
C VAL A 49 12.67 4.12 25.51
N GLY A 50 12.11 2.96 25.81
CA GLY A 50 11.16 2.74 26.90
C GLY A 50 9.70 2.89 26.44
N GLU A 51 8.76 2.42 27.26
CA GLU A 51 7.33 2.25 26.90
C GLU A 51 6.67 3.55 26.37
N ASN A 52 7.08 4.70 26.92
CA ASN A 52 6.67 6.05 26.49
C ASN A 52 7.86 6.93 26.09
N GLY A 53 8.99 6.32 25.73
CA GLY A 53 10.19 7.06 25.38
C GLY A 53 10.03 7.86 24.08
N PRO A 54 10.58 9.09 24.03
CA PRO A 54 10.56 9.90 22.83
C PRO A 54 11.54 9.37 21.79
N VAL A 55 11.05 8.86 20.65
CA VAL A 55 11.89 8.44 19.52
C VAL A 55 12.48 9.67 18.82
N ILE A 56 11.69 10.73 18.69
CA ILE A 56 12.12 12.02 18.15
C ILE A 56 11.71 13.10 19.16
N SER A 57 12.68 13.74 19.78
CA SER A 57 12.46 14.92 20.63
C SER A 57 13.08 16.14 19.98
N ILE A 58 12.29 17.21 19.85
CA ILE A 58 12.76 18.53 19.44
C ILE A 58 12.39 19.49 20.57
N GLY A 59 13.39 20.16 21.15
CA GLY A 59 13.16 21.21 22.16
C GLY A 59 12.53 20.72 23.48
N GLY A 60 12.75 19.47 23.88
CA GLY A 60 12.25 18.95 25.17
C GLY A 60 10.82 18.39 25.13
N TYR A 61 10.12 18.48 24.00
CA TYR A 61 8.83 17.82 23.79
C TYR A 61 9.03 16.51 23.02
N ALA A 62 8.32 15.46 23.43
CA ALA A 62 8.26 14.19 22.72
C ALA A 62 7.31 14.35 21.52
N LEU A 63 7.84 14.59 20.32
CA LEU A 63 7.01 14.71 19.11
C LEU A 63 6.51 13.36 18.62
N VAL A 64 7.36 12.34 18.73
CA VAL A 64 7.03 10.97 18.33
C VAL A 64 7.39 10.03 19.47
N THR A 65 6.38 9.41 20.06
CA THR A 65 6.53 8.34 21.06
C THR A 65 6.67 7.00 20.35
N ALA A 66 7.30 6.03 20.98
CA ALA A 66 7.40 4.66 20.46
C ALA A 66 6.07 4.10 19.94
N LYS A 67 4.95 4.40 20.62
CA LYS A 67 3.59 3.97 20.22
C LYS A 67 3.01 4.68 18.99
N SER A 68 3.40 5.93 18.71
CA SER A 68 2.86 6.71 17.59
C SER A 68 3.71 6.59 16.32
N LEU A 69 4.91 6.02 16.41
CA LEU A 69 5.83 5.87 15.28
C LEU A 69 5.23 5.08 14.11
N TYR A 70 4.53 3.97 14.41
CA TYR A 70 3.91 3.16 13.36
C TYR A 70 2.83 3.94 12.61
N SER A 71 1.91 4.58 13.33
CA SER A 71 0.82 5.38 12.73
C SER A 71 1.34 6.56 11.91
N TYR A 72 2.42 7.23 12.34
CA TYR A 72 3.05 8.29 11.55
C TYR A 72 3.69 7.76 10.27
N SER A 73 4.35 6.59 10.33
CA SER A 73 4.98 5.95 9.17
C SER A 73 3.95 5.55 8.12
N VAL A 74 2.83 4.97 8.56
CA VAL A 74 1.69 4.63 7.68
C VAL A 74 1.09 5.89 7.07
N SER A 75 0.87 6.95 7.86
CA SER A 75 0.31 8.21 7.36
C SER A 75 1.21 8.85 6.29
N ALA A 76 2.53 8.88 6.53
CA ALA A 76 3.50 9.36 5.54
C ALA A 76 3.44 8.55 4.25
N SER A 77 3.34 7.23 4.35
CA SER A 77 3.22 6.33 3.20
C SER A 77 1.95 6.61 2.37
N VAL A 78 0.82 6.88 3.03
CA VAL A 78 -0.44 7.23 2.35
C VAL A 78 -0.36 8.61 1.70
N ILE A 79 0.27 9.60 2.34
CA ILE A 79 0.47 10.92 1.74
C ILE A 79 1.31 10.81 0.47
N LEU A 80 2.41 10.05 0.52
CA LEU A 80 3.23 9.79 -0.67
C LEU A 80 2.39 9.14 -1.77
N GLN A 81 1.61 8.11 -1.43
CA GLN A 81 0.70 7.46 -2.38
C GLN A 81 -0.27 8.46 -3.03
N VAL A 82 -0.92 9.33 -2.25
CA VAL A 82 -1.85 10.35 -2.77
C VAL A 82 -1.17 11.29 -3.80
N ILE A 83 0.12 11.58 -3.63
CA ILE A 83 0.88 12.40 -4.57
C ILE A 83 1.31 11.61 -5.81
N PHE A 84 1.81 10.38 -5.62
CA PHE A 84 2.41 9.59 -6.70
C PHE A 84 1.38 8.85 -7.56
N LEU A 85 0.29 8.32 -7.00
CA LEU A 85 -0.73 7.58 -7.76
C LEU A 85 -1.36 8.36 -8.90
N PRO A 86 -1.77 9.65 -8.76
CA PRO A 86 -2.34 10.38 -9.90
C PRO A 86 -1.30 10.63 -11.01
N PHE A 87 -0.03 10.83 -10.65
CA PHE A 87 1.04 10.98 -11.63
C PHE A 87 1.31 9.67 -12.38
N LEU A 88 1.46 8.56 -11.66
CA LEU A 88 1.66 7.23 -12.23
C LEU A 88 0.44 6.78 -13.06
N GLY A 89 -0.77 7.05 -12.57
CA GLY A 89 -2.03 6.78 -13.26
C GLY A 89 -2.15 7.56 -14.56
N ALA A 90 -1.82 8.86 -14.55
CA ALA A 90 -1.77 9.67 -15.76
C ALA A 90 -0.77 9.10 -16.78
N VAL A 91 0.46 8.78 -16.37
CA VAL A 91 1.45 8.17 -17.27
C VAL A 91 0.97 6.82 -17.84
N ALA A 92 0.34 5.99 -17.01
CA ALA A 92 -0.22 4.71 -17.43
C ALA A 92 -1.43 4.84 -18.37
N ASP A 93 -2.19 5.93 -18.27
CA ASP A 93 -3.30 6.23 -19.17
C ASP A 93 -2.83 6.84 -20.50
N TYR A 94 -1.78 7.67 -20.47
CA TYR A 94 -1.18 8.22 -21.68
C TYR A 94 -0.32 7.22 -22.46
N THR A 95 0.08 6.10 -21.84
CA THR A 95 0.92 5.09 -22.50
C THR A 95 0.15 3.78 -22.71
N HIS A 96 0.20 3.18 -23.91
CA HIS A 96 -0.39 1.86 -24.21
C HIS A 96 0.29 0.67 -23.47
N LEU A 97 1.05 0.92 -22.41
CA LEU A 97 1.83 -0.05 -21.64
C LEU A 97 1.03 -0.74 -20.52
N LYS A 98 -0.30 -0.61 -20.49
CA LYS A 98 -1.17 -1.21 -19.46
C LYS A 98 -0.94 -2.72 -19.27
N LYS A 99 -0.66 -3.45 -20.36
CA LYS A 99 -0.37 -4.90 -20.32
C LYS A 99 1.04 -5.26 -19.83
N PRO A 100 2.15 -4.65 -20.34
CA PRO A 100 3.48 -4.94 -19.83
C PRO A 100 3.72 -4.45 -18.39
N LEU A 101 3.12 -3.33 -17.95
CA LEU A 101 3.23 -2.89 -16.56
C LEU A 101 2.62 -3.92 -15.59
N LEU A 102 1.44 -4.44 -15.92
CA LEU A 102 0.76 -5.48 -15.13
C LEU A 102 1.60 -6.76 -15.04
N GLY A 103 2.28 -7.13 -16.13
CA GLY A 103 3.20 -8.27 -16.16
C GLY A 103 4.43 -8.08 -15.29
N VAL A 104 5.03 -6.88 -15.28
CA VAL A 104 6.22 -6.58 -14.47
C VAL A 104 5.89 -6.57 -12.97
N PHE A 105 4.79 -5.92 -12.55
CA PHE A 105 4.38 -5.89 -11.14
C PHE A 105 3.87 -7.23 -10.58
N CYS A 106 3.48 -8.16 -11.44
CA CYS A 106 3.03 -9.49 -11.01
C CYS A 106 4.20 -10.50 -10.93
N TYR A 107 5.31 -10.22 -11.62
CA TYR A 107 6.46 -11.12 -11.71
C TYR A 107 7.64 -10.71 -10.81
N ILE A 108 7.81 -9.42 -10.53
CA ILE A 108 8.81 -8.87 -9.60
C ILE A 108 8.13 -8.55 -8.28
#